data_AF-A0A2T6DJZ2-F1
#
_entry.id   AF-A0A2T6DJZ2-F1
#
_cell.length_a   1.000
_cell.length_b   1.000
_cell.length_c   1.000
_cell.angle_alpha   90.00
_cell.angle_beta   90.00
_cell.angle_gamma   90.00
#
_symmetry.space_group_name_H-M   'P 1'
#
loop_
_entity.id
_entity.type
_entity.pdbx_description
1 polymer ?
#
loop_
_entity_poly.entity_id
_entity_poly.type
_entity_poly.pdbx_seq_one_letter_code
_entity_poly.pdbx_strand_id
1 'polypeptide(L)'
;MMKSTRVFQTWEFRVSHGQLLIRSPKGKSDPTNQDVIFHGVEFMEIPRYFSGLEVADATEEETRKVAMKIPDRIKKVKVFVLISANQRSLVAAAAFKQSENELDIFVTSLETFKA
;
A
#
# COMPACT_ATOMS: atom_id res chain seq x y z
N MET A 1 -10.47 3.21 -6.48
CA MET A 1 -10.61 1.74 -6.36
C MET A 1 -9.59 1.09 -7.28
N MET A 2 -8.84 0.10 -6.80
CA MET A 2 -7.85 -0.66 -7.58
C MET A 2 -8.06 -2.15 -7.32
N LYS A 3 -7.94 -2.98 -8.35
CA LYS A 3 -8.05 -4.44 -8.26
C LYS A 3 -7.12 -5.12 -9.27
N SER A 4 -6.39 -6.14 -8.84
CA SER A 4 -5.50 -6.94 -9.69
C SER A 4 -5.42 -8.37 -9.19
N THR A 5 -5.25 -9.32 -10.10
CA THR A 5 -5.04 -10.76 -9.79
C THR A 5 -3.57 -11.11 -9.65
N ARG A 6 -2.66 -10.17 -9.92
CA ARG A 6 -1.21 -10.40 -9.79
C ARG A 6 -0.80 -10.62 -8.34
N VAL A 7 0.35 -11.27 -8.14
CA VAL A 7 0.96 -11.38 -6.82
C VAL A 7 1.69 -10.09 -6.49
N PHE A 8 1.41 -9.50 -5.34
CA PHE A 8 2.08 -8.31 -4.83
C PHE A 8 2.94 -8.62 -3.62
N GLN A 9 3.91 -7.76 -3.38
CA GLN A 9 4.81 -7.83 -2.23
C GLN A 9 4.94 -6.45 -1.60
N THR A 10 5.02 -6.39 -0.28
CA THR A 10 5.53 -5.22 0.41
C THR A 10 6.99 -5.05 0.02
N TRP A 11 7.28 -3.96 -0.69
CA TRP A 11 8.55 -3.78 -1.38
C TRP A 11 9.50 -2.86 -0.63
N GLU A 12 9.01 -1.70 -0.25
CA GLU A 12 9.79 -0.66 0.44
C GLU A 12 8.88 0.10 1.38
N PHE A 13 9.40 0.43 2.57
CA PHE A 13 8.80 1.41 3.45
C PHE A 13 9.83 2.48 3.81
N ARG A 14 9.56 3.72 3.38
CA ARG A 14 10.41 4.87 3.67
C ARG A 14 9.86 5.64 4.86
N VAL A 15 10.55 5.52 5.99
CA VAL A 15 10.13 6.09 7.28
C VAL A 15 10.01 7.61 7.24
N SER A 16 10.98 8.31 6.61
CA SER A 16 11.05 9.79 6.66
C SER A 16 9.82 10.51 6.11
N HIS A 17 9.12 9.90 5.15
CA HIS A 17 7.94 10.47 4.50
C HIS A 17 6.69 9.60 4.68
N GLY A 18 6.79 8.52 5.46
CA GLY A 18 5.74 7.51 5.59
C GLY A 18 5.28 7.00 4.23
N GLN A 19 6.19 6.59 3.36
CA GLN A 19 5.83 6.07 2.05
C GLN A 19 5.95 4.55 2.01
N LEU A 20 4.87 3.88 1.60
CA LEU A 20 4.83 2.43 1.44
C LEU A 20 4.68 2.10 -0.04
N LEU A 21 5.57 1.27 -0.57
CA LEU A 21 5.46 0.66 -1.89
C LEU A 21 5.06 -0.80 -1.76
N ILE A 22 3.93 -1.15 -2.37
CA ILE A 22 3.52 -2.52 -2.63
C ILE A 22 3.65 -2.76 -4.13
N ARG A 23 4.41 -3.77 -4.54
CA ARG A 23 4.76 -4.00 -5.94
C ARG A 23 4.42 -5.42 -6.37
N SER A 24 3.79 -5.54 -7.53
CA SER A 24 3.85 -6.74 -8.35
C SER A 24 4.97 -6.57 -9.37
N PRO A 25 6.09 -7.32 -9.27
CA PRO A 25 7.23 -7.12 -10.14
C PRO A 25 6.96 -7.63 -11.56
N LYS A 26 7.57 -6.97 -12.56
CA LYS A 26 7.62 -7.47 -13.94
C LYS A 26 8.24 -8.87 -13.99
N GLY A 27 7.77 -9.69 -14.91
CA GLY A 27 8.22 -11.07 -15.11
C GLY A 27 7.88 -11.55 -16.51
N LYS A 28 8.02 -12.87 -16.74
CA LYS A 28 7.74 -13.46 -18.06
C LYS A 28 6.30 -13.28 -18.52
N SER A 29 5.35 -13.33 -17.58
CA SER A 29 3.92 -13.19 -17.86
C SER A 29 3.44 -11.75 -17.86
N ASP A 30 4.18 -10.84 -17.20
CA ASP A 30 3.77 -9.46 -16.95
C ASP A 30 4.94 -8.52 -17.29
N PRO A 31 4.92 -7.78 -18.41
CA PRO A 31 6.09 -7.02 -18.87
C PRO A 31 6.40 -5.78 -18.00
N THR A 32 5.44 -5.32 -17.20
CA THR A 32 5.53 -4.12 -16.35
C THR A 32 5.39 -4.46 -14.87
N ASN A 33 6.05 -3.68 -14.01
CA ASN A 33 5.73 -3.64 -12.58
C ASN A 33 4.35 -2.99 -12.42
N GLN A 34 3.57 -3.47 -11.46
CA GLN A 34 2.38 -2.77 -10.97
C GLN A 34 2.62 -2.33 -9.54
N ASP A 35 2.67 -1.02 -9.33
CA ASP A 35 2.98 -0.39 -8.05
C ASP A 35 1.72 0.22 -7.43
N VAL A 36 1.56 -0.01 -6.14
CA VAL A 36 0.59 0.66 -5.28
C VAL A 36 1.39 1.39 -4.20
N ILE A 37 1.30 2.72 -4.21
CA ILE A 37 2.09 3.59 -3.34
C ILE A 37 1.17 4.31 -2.39
N PHE A 38 1.39 4.19 -1.09
CA PHE A 38 0.72 4.97 -0.06
C PHE A 38 1.64 6.09 0.42
N HIS A 39 1.06 7.27 0.66
CA HIS A 39 1.75 8.47 1.11
C HIS A 39 1.25 8.89 2.50
N GLY A 40 2.16 9.34 3.37
CA GLY A 40 1.81 9.77 4.72
C GLY A 40 1.20 8.62 5.54
N VAL A 41 1.83 7.45 5.48
CA VAL A 41 1.42 6.24 6.22
C VAL A 41 1.74 6.44 7.70
N GLU A 42 0.70 6.33 8.52
CA GLU A 42 0.76 6.44 9.99
C GLU A 42 0.55 5.08 10.67
N PHE A 43 -0.04 4.12 9.97
CA PHE A 43 -0.26 2.77 10.46
C PHE A 43 -0.28 1.77 9.29
N MET A 44 0.30 0.59 9.49
CA MET A 44 0.19 -0.53 8.55
C MET A 44 0.14 -1.86 9.31
N GLU A 45 -0.81 -2.70 8.93
CA GLU A 45 -0.96 -4.08 9.37
C GLU A 45 -1.18 -4.93 8.13
N ILE A 46 -0.06 -5.33 7.51
CA ILE A 46 -0.04 -5.95 6.18
C ILE A 46 0.89 -7.17 6.17
N PRO A 47 0.56 -8.22 5.40
CA PRO A 47 1.49 -9.31 5.13
C PRO A 47 2.61 -8.84 4.19
N ARG A 48 3.68 -9.64 4.11
CA ARG A 48 4.73 -9.42 3.10
C ARG A 48 4.26 -9.69 1.67
N TYR A 49 3.32 -10.62 1.48
CA TYR A 49 2.85 -11.10 0.18
C TYR A 49 1.33 -11.04 0.07
N PHE A 50 0.84 -10.79 -1.15
CA PHE A 50 -0.57 -10.73 -1.48
C PHE A 50 -0.85 -11.56 -2.74
N SER A 51 -1.81 -12.46 -2.68
CA SER A 51 -2.26 -13.28 -3.81
C SER A 51 -3.46 -12.59 -4.46
N GLY A 52 -3.19 -11.68 -5.40
CA GLY A 52 -4.14 -10.66 -5.81
C GLY A 52 -4.18 -9.49 -4.83
N LEU A 53 -4.63 -8.34 -5.29
CA LEU A 53 -4.76 -7.15 -4.45
C LEU A 53 -5.95 -6.31 -4.89
N GLU A 54 -6.81 -5.97 -3.94
CA GLU A 54 -7.84 -4.95 -4.07
C GLU A 54 -7.66 -3.90 -2.98
N VAL A 55 -7.77 -2.61 -3.35
CA VAL A 55 -7.72 -1.47 -2.43
C VAL A 55 -9.10 -0.83 -2.37
N ALA A 56 -9.68 -0.87 -1.17
CA ALA A 56 -11.01 -0.34 -0.86
C ALA A 56 -10.95 0.61 0.35
N ASP A 57 -12.01 1.40 0.52
CA ASP A 57 -12.21 2.18 1.74
C ASP A 57 -12.54 1.25 2.92
N ALA A 58 -12.04 1.60 4.12
CA ALA A 58 -12.33 0.85 5.33
C ALA A 58 -13.76 1.06 5.82
N THR A 59 -14.30 0.01 6.42
CA THR A 59 -15.53 0.11 7.21
C THR A 59 -15.31 0.96 8.46
N GLU A 60 -16.40 1.41 9.08
CA GLU A 60 -16.33 2.12 10.36
C GLU A 60 -15.68 1.28 11.46
N GLU A 61 -15.94 -0.04 11.49
CA GLU A 61 -15.33 -0.95 12.46
C GLU A 61 -13.80 -1.05 12.27
N GLU A 62 -13.34 -1.22 11.04
CA GLU A 62 -11.91 -1.25 10.71
C GLU A 62 -11.24 0.10 11.04
N THR A 63 -11.91 1.20 10.71
CA THR A 63 -11.43 2.56 11.04
C THR A 63 -11.29 2.73 12.55
N ARG A 64 -12.28 2.28 13.33
CA ARG A 64 -12.24 2.30 14.79
C ARG A 64 -11.12 1.43 15.36
N LYS A 65 -10.87 0.24 14.80
CA LYS A 65 -9.74 -0.63 15.20
C LYS A 65 -8.40 0.09 15.05
N VAL A 66 -8.20 0.79 13.94
CA VAL A 66 -6.99 1.60 13.72
C VAL A 66 -6.94 2.82 14.65
N ALA A 67 -8.07 3.51 14.84
CA ALA A 67 -8.16 4.66 15.73
C ALA A 67 -7.75 4.32 17.17
N MET A 68 -8.04 3.12 17.65
CA MET A 68 -7.58 2.65 18.97
C MET A 68 -6.05 2.46 19.06
N LYS A 69 -5.38 2.17 17.93
CA LYS A 69 -3.92 1.98 17.88
C LYS A 69 -3.16 3.30 17.69
N ILE A 70 -3.76 4.26 16.98
CA ILE A 70 -3.15 5.56 16.65
C ILE A 70 -4.12 6.75 16.86
N PRO A 71 -4.64 6.97 18.08
CA PRO A 71 -5.75 7.90 18.33
C PRO A 71 -5.48 9.35 17.92
N ASP A 72 -4.25 9.84 18.08
CA ASP A 72 -3.90 11.23 17.75
C ASP A 72 -3.63 11.45 16.26
N ARG A 73 -3.27 10.38 15.53
CA ARG A 73 -2.86 10.43 14.12
C ARG A 73 -4.01 10.15 13.16
N ILE A 74 -5.04 9.41 13.60
CA ILE A 74 -6.16 8.99 12.76
C ILE A 74 -6.90 10.17 12.10
N LYS A 75 -6.95 11.35 12.74
CA LYS A 75 -7.62 12.54 12.21
C LYS A 75 -6.96 13.11 10.94
N LYS A 76 -5.73 12.70 10.63
CA LYS A 76 -4.94 13.23 9.50
C LYS A 76 -4.89 12.27 8.31
N VAL A 77 -5.47 11.08 8.43
CA VAL A 77 -5.33 10.00 7.44
C VAL A 77 -6.66 9.30 7.20
N LYS A 78 -6.74 8.57 6.10
CA LYS A 78 -7.83 7.64 5.80
C LYS A 78 -7.33 6.22 6.02
N VAL A 79 -8.24 5.32 6.38
CA VAL A 79 -7.94 3.89 6.50
C VAL A 79 -8.36 3.20 5.20
N PHE A 80 -7.40 2.52 4.58
CA PHE A 80 -7.57 1.71 3.39
C PHE A 80 -7.51 0.24 3.78
N VAL A 81 -8.31 -0.57 3.10
CA VAL A 81 -8.29 -2.03 3.23
C VAL A 81 -7.63 -2.63 2.01
N LEU A 82 -6.62 -3.45 2.26
CA LEU A 82 -5.99 -4.31 1.27
C LEU A 82 -6.64 -5.70 1.37
N ILE A 83 -7.32 -6.13 0.32
CA ILE A 83 -8.00 -7.43 0.25
C ILE A 83 -7.19 -8.34 -0.66
N SER A 84 -6.79 -9.50 -0.14
CA SER A 84 -6.00 -10.52 -0.86
C SER A 84 -6.39 -11.91 -0.39
N ALA A 85 -6.86 -12.77 -1.29
CA ALA A 85 -7.21 -14.18 -1.00
C ALA A 85 -7.94 -14.38 0.35
N ASN A 86 -8.98 -13.58 0.62
CA ASN A 86 -9.80 -13.52 1.84
C ASN A 86 -9.16 -12.91 3.10
N GLN A 87 -7.90 -12.47 3.03
CA GLN A 87 -7.29 -11.66 4.07
C GLN A 87 -7.61 -10.19 3.86
N ARG A 88 -7.98 -9.50 4.94
CA ARG A 88 -8.16 -8.05 4.99
C ARG A 88 -7.06 -7.46 5.86
N SER A 89 -6.31 -6.55 5.28
CA SER A 89 -5.19 -5.87 5.91
C SER A 89 -5.41 -4.36 5.87
N LEU A 90 -4.85 -3.63 6.83
CA LEU A 90 -5.19 -2.22 7.05
C LEU A 90 -3.98 -1.32 6.86
N VAL A 91 -4.16 -0.23 6.12
CA VAL A 91 -3.17 0.84 5.98
C VAL A 91 -3.85 2.17 6.27
N ALA A 92 -3.35 2.94 7.23
CA ALA A 92 -3.78 4.31 7.45
C ALA A 92 -2.79 5.26 6.79
N ALA A 93 -3.24 5.98 5.78
CA ALA A 93 -2.42 6.87 4.97
C ALA A 93 -3.18 8.12 4.52
N ALA A 94 -2.47 9.16 4.12
CA ALA A 94 -3.09 10.37 3.57
C ALA A 94 -3.74 10.08 2.20
N ALA A 95 -3.06 9.30 1.36
CA ALA A 95 -3.55 8.91 0.04
C ALA A 95 -2.84 7.65 -0.48
N PHE A 96 -3.34 7.08 -1.57
CA PHE A 96 -2.63 6.09 -2.37
C PHE A 96 -2.71 6.40 -3.86
N LYS A 97 -1.74 5.91 -4.62
CA LYS A 97 -1.71 5.95 -6.09
C LYS A 97 -1.31 4.59 -6.66
N GLN A 98 -1.75 4.34 -7.89
CA GLN A 98 -1.30 3.20 -8.69
C GLN A 98 -0.39 3.70 -9.83
N SER A 99 0.63 2.92 -10.18
CA SER A 99 1.49 3.18 -11.32
C SER A 99 1.93 1.87 -11.98
N GLU A 100 2.10 1.89 -13.29
CA GLU A 100 2.83 0.84 -14.01
C GLU A 100 4.13 1.39 -14.57
N ASN A 101 5.19 0.58 -14.55
CA ASN A 101 6.51 1.00 -15.03
C ASN A 101 7.40 -0.19 -15.40
N GLU A 102 8.51 0.09 -16.09
CA GLU A 102 9.52 -0.90 -16.49
C GLU A 102 10.79 -0.83 -15.64
N LEU A 103 10.73 -0.19 -14.46
CA LEU A 103 11.89 -0.04 -13.58
C LEU A 103 12.51 -1.40 -13.22
N ASP A 104 13.81 -1.42 -13.01
CA ASP A 104 14.50 -2.62 -12.54
C ASP A 104 14.13 -2.95 -11.08
N ILE A 105 14.38 -4.20 -10.71
CA ILE A 105 13.92 -4.78 -9.43
C ILE A 105 14.40 -3.95 -8.21
N PHE A 106 15.60 -3.39 -8.25
CA PHE A 106 16.16 -2.60 -7.16
C PHE A 106 15.83 -1.10 -7.24
N VAL A 107 15.09 -0.67 -8.27
CA VAL A 107 14.75 0.74 -8.49
C VAL A 107 13.38 1.05 -7.91
N THR A 108 13.36 2.03 -7.02
CA THR A 108 12.14 2.49 -6.34
C THR A 108 11.32 3.44 -7.22
N SER A 109 10.01 3.38 -7.10
CA SER A 109 9.06 4.34 -7.66
C SER A 109 8.52 5.32 -6.61
N LEU A 110 9.05 5.27 -5.37
CA LEU A 110 8.73 6.23 -4.33
C LEU A 110 9.28 7.62 -4.68
N GLU A 111 8.48 8.64 -4.40
CA GLU A 111 8.88 10.03 -4.64
C GLU A 111 10.07 10.42 -3.78
N THR A 112 10.99 11.20 -4.36
CA THR A 112 12.11 11.78 -3.63
C THR A 112 11.78 13.22 -3.33
N PHE A 113 11.69 13.56 -2.06
CA PHE A 113 11.58 14.94 -1.61
C PHE A 113 13.00 15.43 -1.32
N LYS A 114 13.39 16.54 -1.94
CA LYS A 114 14.60 17.26 -1.52
C LYS A 114 14.24 17.97 -0.21
N ALA A 115 15.03 17.70 0.83
CA ALA A 115 14.95 18.42 2.10
C ALA A 115 15.29 19.90 1.91
#